data_AF-Q4SSW3-F1
#
_entry.id   AF-Q4SSW3-F1
#
_cell.length_a   1.000
_cell.length_b   1.000
_cell.length_c   1.000
_cell.angle_alpha   90.00
_cell.angle_beta   90.00
_cell.angle_gamma   90.00
#
_symmetry.space_group_name_H-M   'P 1'
#
loop_
_entity.id
_entity.type
_entity.pdbx_description
1 polymer ?
#
loop_
_entity_poly.entity_id
_entity_poly.type
_entity_poly.pdbx_seq_one_letter_code
_entity_poly.pdbx_strand_id
1 'polypeptide(L)' 'MTPEARMKATLNQKLTEMGERERLKELLRTKLSECGWRDQVKAHCKEIIKERGLEHVTVEDLVAEITPKGR' A
#
# COMPACT_ATOMS: atom_id res chain seq x y z
N MET A 1 -12.11 -16.76 17.98
CA MET A 1 -11.01 -15.78 17.86
C MET A 1 -9.86 -16.27 18.73
N THR A 2 -8.67 -16.47 18.18
CA THR A 2 -7.52 -16.95 18.95
C THR A 2 -7.05 -15.88 19.95
N PRO A 3 -6.37 -16.26 21.05
CA PRO A 3 -5.79 -15.30 21.99
C PRO A 3 -4.89 -14.25 21.33
N GLU A 4 -4.10 -14.67 20.34
CA GLU A 4 -3.22 -13.81 19.54
C GLU A 4 -4.01 -12.78 18.71
N ALA A 5 -5.10 -13.20 18.07
CA ALA A 5 -5.94 -12.32 17.29
C ALA A 5 -6.61 -11.25 18.19
N ARG A 6 -7.01 -11.63 19.42
CA ARG A 6 -7.54 -10.69 20.42
C ARG A 6 -6.46 -9.68 20.84
N MET A 7 -5.24 -10.15 21.12
CA MET A 7 -4.12 -9.28 21.48
C MET A 7 -3.80 -8.27 20.36
N LYS A 8 -3.74 -8.73 19.10
CA LYS A 8 -3.51 -7.86 17.94
C LYS A 8 -4.62 -6.81 17.77
N ALA A 9 -5.88 -7.20 17.99
CA ALA A 9 -7.00 -6.28 17.93
C ALA A 9 -6.90 -5.18 19.00
N THR A 10 -6.62 -5.55 20.26
CA THR A 10 -6.43 -4.58 21.36
C THR A 10 -5.28 -3.62 21.08
N LEU A 11 -4.17 -4.11 20.55
CA LEU A 11 -3.02 -3.26 20.20
C LEU A 11 -3.40 -2.25 19.09
N ASN A 12 -4.03 -2.72 18.01
CA ASN A 12 -4.46 -1.86 16.91
C ASN A 12 -5.48 -0.79 17.36
N GLN A 13 -6.38 -1.14 18.28
CA GLN A 13 -7.31 -0.18 18.87
C GLN A 13 -6.56 0.93 19.60
N LYS A 14 -5.63 0.58 20.51
CA LYS A 14 -4.83 1.57 21.25
C LYS A 14 -4.01 2.46 20.31
N LEU A 15 -3.36 1.89 19.30
CA LEU A 15 -2.59 2.67 18.31
C LEU A 15 -3.48 3.67 17.55
N THR A 16 -4.74 3.31 17.29
CA THR A 16 -5.69 4.20 16.63
C THR A 16 -6.16 5.30 17.58
N GLU A 17 -6.53 4.97 18.82
CA GLU A 17 -7.03 5.94 19.82
C GLU A 17 -5.97 6.99 20.20
N MET A 18 -4.69 6.63 20.18
CA MET A 18 -3.57 7.55 20.45
C MET A 18 -3.13 8.37 19.23
N GLY A 19 -3.72 8.14 18.03
CA GLY A 19 -3.28 8.75 16.77
C GLY A 19 -1.93 8.25 16.25
N GLU A 20 -1.37 7.22 16.90
CA GLU A 20 -0.06 6.65 16.54
C GLU A 20 -0.13 5.91 15.21
N ARG A 21 -1.28 5.33 14.87
CA ARG A 21 -1.51 4.69 13.58
C ARG A 21 -1.34 5.67 12.42
N GLU A 22 -1.89 6.87 12.54
CA GLU A 22 -1.78 7.94 11.56
C GLU A 22 -0.34 8.43 11.44
N ARG A 23 0.36 8.61 12.58
CA ARG A 23 1.79 8.97 12.62
C ARG A 23 2.66 7.95 11.89
N LEU A 24 2.46 6.65 12.18
CA LEU A 24 3.19 5.56 11.53
C LEU A 24 2.88 5.47 10.04
N LYS A 25 1.61 5.70 9.64
CA LYS A 25 1.21 5.74 8.23
C LYS A 25 1.90 6.87 7.47
N GLU A 26 1.99 8.06 8.05
CA GLU A 26 2.67 9.20 7.41
C GLU A 26 4.19 9.00 7.35
N LEU A 27 4.78 8.45 8.41
CA LEU A 27 6.20 8.09 8.42
C LEU A 27 6.52 7.08 7.31
N LEU A 28 5.70 6.03 7.17
CA LEU A 28 5.86 5.04 6.11
C LEU A 28 5.72 5.69 4.73
N ARG A 29 4.69 6.52 4.53
CA ARG A 29 4.48 7.26 3.26
C ARG A 29 5.69 8.12 2.90
N THR A 30 6.24 8.82 3.88
CA THR A 30 7.44 9.65 3.72
C THR A 30 8.62 8.78 3.27
N LYS A 31 8.89 7.69 3.98
CA LYS A 31 10.00 6.79 3.65
C LYS A 31 9.87 6.13 2.28
N LEU A 32 8.66 5.70 1.89
CA LEU A 32 8.38 5.16 0.56
C LEU A 32 8.53 6.19 -0.55
N SER A 33 8.32 7.47 -0.23
CA SER A 33 8.55 8.56 -1.18
C SER A 33 10.05 8.87 -1.29
N GLU A 34 10.74 8.99 -0.16
CA GLU A 34 12.18 9.28 -0.08
C GLU A 34 13.04 8.20 -0.75
N CYS A 35 12.70 6.92 -0.60
CA CYS A 35 13.42 5.83 -1.25
C CYS A 35 13.04 5.61 -2.72
N GLY A 36 12.13 6.44 -3.27
CA GLY A 36 11.69 6.36 -4.65
C GLY A 36 10.71 5.22 -4.96
N TRP A 37 10.24 4.46 -3.95
CA TRP A 37 9.29 3.37 -4.14
C TRP A 37 8.02 3.85 -4.87
N ARG A 38 7.48 5.02 -4.49
CA ARG A 38 6.29 5.58 -5.13
C ARG A 38 6.49 5.81 -6.63
N ASP A 39 7.66 6.29 -7.02
CA ASP A 39 7.97 6.58 -8.42
C ASP A 39 8.20 5.30 -9.23
N GLN A 40 8.83 4.29 -8.62
CA GLN A 40 9.00 2.96 -9.23
C GLN A 40 7.66 2.28 -9.50
N VAL A 41 6.75 2.29 -8.50
CA VAL A 41 5.39 1.77 -8.66
C VAL A 41 4.64 2.54 -9.76
N LYS A 42 4.73 3.87 -9.77
CA LYS A 42 4.10 4.68 -10.82
C LYS A 42 4.68 4.39 -12.22
N ALA A 43 5.99 4.21 -12.33
CA ALA A 43 6.64 3.86 -13.60
C ALA A 43 6.12 2.52 -14.11
N HIS A 44 6.01 1.53 -13.23
CA HIS A 44 5.52 0.21 -13.61
C HIS A 44 4.05 0.21 -14.04
N CYS A 45 3.18 0.96 -13.37
CA CYS A 45 1.80 1.17 -13.87
C CYS A 45 1.78 1.75 -15.29
N LYS A 46 2.66 2.71 -15.58
CA LYS A 46 2.72 3.34 -16.92
C LYS A 46 3.20 2.35 -17.98
N GLU A 47 4.11 1.45 -17.65
CA GLU A 47 4.56 0.38 -18.56
C GLU A 47 3.40 -0.53 -18.93
N ILE A 48 2.63 -1.00 -17.94
CA ILE A 48 1.47 -1.87 -18.17
C ILE A 48 0.43 -1.18 -19.06
N ILE A 49 0.09 0.09 -18.76
CA ILE A 49 -0.86 0.88 -19.55
C ILE A 49 -0.35 1.09 -20.98
N LYS A 50 0.96 1.32 -21.15
CA LYS A 50 1.57 1.50 -22.48
C LYS A 50 1.54 0.22 -23.30
N GLU A 51 1.77 -0.93 -22.68
CA GLU A 51 1.79 -2.23 -23.36
C GLU A 51 0.39 -2.71 -23.78
N ARG A 52 -0.61 -2.49 -22.92
CA ARG A 52 -1.97 -3.00 -23.14
C ARG A 52 -2.92 -2.00 -23.76
N GLY A 53 -2.63 -0.70 -23.63
CA GLY A 53 -3.52 0.39 -24.01
C GLY A 53 -4.49 0.75 -22.88
N LEU A 54 -4.77 2.05 -22.73
CA LEU A 54 -5.60 2.59 -21.64
C LEU A 54 -7.04 2.04 -21.66
N GLU A 55 -7.57 1.72 -22.83
CA GLU A 55 -8.95 1.22 -23.00
C GLU A 55 -9.12 -0.25 -22.57
N HIS A 56 -8.00 -0.97 -22.37
CA HIS A 56 -7.99 -2.40 -22.06
C HIS A 56 -7.54 -2.71 -20.64
N VAL A 57 -7.41 -1.70 -19.78
CA VAL A 57 -6.86 -1.85 -18.43
C VAL A 57 -7.78 -1.19 -17.41
N THR A 58 -8.26 -1.98 -16.45
CA THR A 58 -8.99 -1.47 -15.29
C THR A 58 -8.05 -1.12 -14.13
N VAL A 59 -8.57 -0.39 -13.14
CA VAL A 59 -7.81 -0.12 -11.90
C VAL A 59 -7.55 -1.42 -11.15
N GLU A 60 -8.52 -2.33 -11.13
CA GLU A 60 -8.43 -3.63 -10.50
C GLU A 60 -7.33 -4.49 -11.13
N ASP A 61 -7.20 -4.49 -12.46
CA ASP A 61 -6.11 -5.17 -13.17
C ASP A 61 -4.75 -4.62 -12.75
N LEU A 62 -4.60 -3.28 -12.74
CA LEU A 62 -3.37 -2.63 -12.32
C LEU A 62 -3.02 -2.96 -10.87
N VAL A 63 -4.01 -2.95 -9.96
CA VAL A 63 -3.80 -3.31 -8.56
C VAL A 63 -3.34 -4.76 -8.46
N ALA A 64 -4.04 -5.70 -9.11
CA ALA A 64 -3.69 -7.11 -9.06
C ALA A 64 -2.25 -7.37 -9.56
N GLU A 65 -1.84 -6.68 -10.62
CA GLU A 65 -0.53 -6.86 -11.25
C GLU A 65 0.60 -6.15 -10.49
N ILE A 66 0.34 -4.96 -9.94
CA ILE A 66 1.39 -4.19 -9.26
C ILE A 66 1.58 -4.55 -7.79
N THR A 67 0.53 -5.06 -7.11
CA THR A 67 0.61 -5.36 -5.68
C THR A 67 1.74 -6.36 -5.33
N PRO A 68 2.01 -7.42 -6.11
CA PRO A 68 3.16 -8.30 -5.87
C PRO A 68 4.52 -7.60 -5.92
N LYS A 69 4.67 -6.56 -6.74
CA LYS A 69 5.90 -5.76 -6.84
C LYS A 69 5.99 -4.63 -5.82
N GLY A 70 4.84 -4.19 -5.30
CA GLY A 70 4.76 -3.11 -4.32
C GLY A 70 4.90 -3.56 -2.85
N ARG A 71 4.64 -4.83 -2.54
CA ARG A 71 4.73 -5.39 -1.17
C ARG A 71 6.16 -5.78 -0.80
#